data_AF-A0A961BZX2-F1
#
_entry.id   AF-A0A961BZX2-F1
#
_cell.length_a   1.000
_cell.length_b   1.000
_cell.length_c   1.000
_cell.angle_alpha   90.00
_cell.angle_beta   90.00
_cell.angle_gamma   90.00
#
_symmetry.space_group_name_H-M   'P 1'
#
loop_
_entity.id
_entity.type
_entity.pdbx_description
1 polymer ?
#
loop_
_entity_poly.entity_id
_entity_poly.type
_entity_poly.pdbx_seq_one_letter_code
_entity_poly.pdbx_strand_id
1 'polypeptide(L)'
;MPKSTAASAPPTRAGRNLPVAIGVGLFLGGLILASLFLVRWGWVLLYTVALMVGVFELRRGFAESRVALPYIPCLLATAVMGPAAYLGGAGALLLTMAGTLLLLVLWRAARGLDGAARDVSAGAFTVGYAPFQAAFTALMLHDAGNGPTRILVFVMITIASDIGGYAVGVLAGKHPMAPSVSPKKSWEGFVGSTATCVLVGAITVPVFLAGTWWAGAIIGFVVVWLATLGDLVESMIKRDLGVKDLGRILPGHGGILDRIDSLLVVAPMAWLMFTHLVPASPVT
;
A
#
# COMPACT_ATOMS: atom_id res chain seq x y z
N MET A 1 -16.01 -0.45 53.22
CA MET A 1 -15.52 0.59 52.27
C MET A 1 -14.09 0.96 52.67
N PRO A 2 -13.17 1.25 51.74
CA PRO A 2 -13.42 1.91 50.47
C PRO A 2 -13.03 1.12 49.21
N LYS A 3 -13.76 1.44 48.14
CA LYS A 3 -13.49 1.06 46.76
C LYS A 3 -12.22 1.79 46.30
N SER A 4 -11.28 1.07 45.70
CA SER A 4 -10.15 1.67 44.98
C SER A 4 -10.71 2.47 43.79
N THR A 5 -10.75 3.79 43.92
CA THR A 5 -11.05 4.72 42.83
C THR A 5 -9.90 4.68 41.83
N ALA A 6 -10.11 4.02 40.70
CA ALA A 6 -9.25 4.17 39.53
C ALA A 6 -9.34 5.63 39.08
N ALA A 7 -8.28 6.41 39.35
CA ALA A 7 -8.14 7.75 38.82
C ALA A 7 -8.12 7.68 37.29
N SER A 8 -9.07 8.36 36.65
CA SER A 8 -9.09 8.56 35.20
C SER A 8 -7.83 9.32 34.79
N ALA A 9 -6.99 8.70 33.97
CA ALA A 9 -5.88 9.38 33.33
C ALA A 9 -6.42 10.55 32.48
N PRO A 10 -5.81 11.75 32.56
CA PRO A 10 -6.27 12.89 31.78
C PRO A 10 -6.10 12.61 30.28
N PRO A 11 -6.97 13.16 29.42
CA PRO A 11 -6.87 12.97 27.99
C PRO A 11 -5.56 13.59 27.52
N THR A 12 -4.64 12.76 27.00
CA THR A 12 -3.44 13.25 26.34
C THR A 12 -3.87 14.11 25.16
N ARG A 13 -3.76 15.43 25.30
CA ARG A 13 -3.83 16.38 24.19
C ARG A 13 -2.74 16.02 23.20
N ALA A 14 -3.10 15.24 22.18
CA ALA A 14 -2.27 14.98 21.02
C ALA A 14 -2.25 16.25 20.15
N GLY A 15 -1.59 17.30 20.65
CA GLY A 15 -1.19 18.43 19.82
C GLY A 15 -0.07 17.97 18.91
N ARG A 16 -0.40 17.36 17.77
CA ARG A 16 0.58 17.25 16.67
C ARG A 16 1.04 18.67 16.35
N ASN A 17 2.35 18.85 16.17
CA ASN A 17 2.90 20.07 15.60
C ASN A 17 2.39 20.17 14.15
N LEU A 18 1.22 20.78 13.98
CA LEU A 18 0.53 20.90 12.70
C LEU A 18 1.41 21.49 11.59
N PRO A 19 2.28 22.50 11.84
CA PRO A 19 3.21 23.00 10.83
C PRO A 19 4.23 21.94 10.36
N VAL A 20 4.73 21.10 11.28
CA VAL A 20 5.67 20.03 10.95
C VAL A 20 4.98 18.95 10.11
N ALA A 21 3.75 18.58 10.47
CA ALA A 21 2.97 17.60 9.70
C ALA A 21 2.67 18.11 8.27
N ILE A 22 2.30 19.38 8.12
CA ILE A 22 2.10 20.01 6.82
C ILE A 22 3.40 20.03 6.02
N GLY A 23 4.52 20.44 6.65
CA GLY A 23 5.83 20.49 5.99
C GLY A 23 6.28 19.13 5.47
N VAL A 24 6.14 18.07 6.29
CA VAL A 24 6.46 16.70 5.87
C VAL A 24 5.53 16.22 4.75
N GLY A 25 4.22 16.50 4.84
CA GLY A 25 3.26 16.13 3.80
C GLY A 25 3.54 16.81 2.45
N LEU A 26 3.84 18.11 2.46
CA LEU A 26 4.22 18.85 1.25
C LEU A 26 5.53 18.36 0.66
N PHE A 27 6.53 18.06 1.50
CA PHE A 27 7.80 17.49 1.05
C PHE A 27 7.61 16.12 0.39
N LEU A 28 6.88 15.20 1.04
CA LEU A 28 6.62 13.87 0.50
C LEU A 28 5.77 13.92 -0.78
N GLY A 29 4.74 14.75 -0.82
CA GLY A 29 3.93 14.97 -2.02
C GLY A 29 4.76 15.54 -3.17
N GLY A 30 5.60 16.55 -2.88
CA GLY A 30 6.54 17.12 -3.85
C GLY A 30 7.56 16.10 -4.36
N LEU A 31 8.11 15.27 -3.47
CA LEU A 31 9.03 14.19 -3.83
C LEU A 31 8.36 13.14 -4.74
N ILE A 32 7.13 12.74 -4.43
CA ILE A 32 6.35 11.81 -5.25
C ILE A 32 6.13 12.41 -6.65
N LEU A 33 5.63 13.64 -6.74
CA LEU A 33 5.38 14.31 -8.03
C LEU A 33 6.68 14.51 -8.82
N ALA A 34 7.76 14.95 -8.17
CA ALA A 34 9.06 15.09 -8.80
C ALA A 34 9.59 13.74 -9.33
N SER A 35 9.45 12.67 -8.55
CA SER A 35 9.88 11.32 -8.94
C SER A 35 9.08 10.76 -10.13
N LEU A 36 7.81 11.16 -10.29
CA LEU A 36 6.95 10.71 -11.38
C LEU A 36 7.20 11.48 -12.68
N PHE A 37 7.39 12.80 -12.59
CA PHE A 37 7.37 13.68 -13.77
C PHE A 37 8.75 14.19 -14.22
N LEU A 38 9.79 14.17 -13.37
CA LEU A 38 11.14 14.63 -13.76
C LEU A 38 11.99 13.51 -14.37
N VAL A 39 11.94 12.31 -13.78
CA VAL A 39 12.78 11.18 -14.19
C VAL A 39 11.93 9.91 -14.14
N ARG A 40 11.70 9.22 -15.27
CA ARG A 40 10.85 8.00 -15.29
C ARG A 40 11.31 6.92 -14.29
N TRP A 41 12.62 6.75 -14.12
CA TRP A 41 13.22 5.86 -13.11
C TRP A 41 13.11 6.36 -11.67
N GLY A 42 12.84 7.65 -11.46
CA GLY A 42 12.74 8.27 -10.15
C GLY A 42 11.66 7.61 -9.29
N TRP A 43 10.48 7.34 -9.87
CA TRP A 43 9.39 6.63 -9.19
C TRP A 43 9.82 5.22 -8.77
N VAL A 44 10.43 4.47 -9.70
CA VAL A 44 10.89 3.09 -9.44
C VAL A 44 11.88 3.05 -8.28
N LEU A 45 12.84 3.98 -8.27
CA LEU A 45 13.80 4.12 -7.17
C LEU A 45 13.10 4.48 -5.85
N LEU A 46 12.20 5.48 -5.88
CA LEU A 46 11.53 5.99 -4.69
C LEU A 46 10.73 4.91 -3.97
N TYR A 47 9.82 4.21 -4.67
CA TYR A 47 9.03 3.16 -4.03
C TYR A 47 9.89 1.97 -3.65
N THR A 48 10.94 1.64 -4.41
CA THR A 48 11.85 0.53 -4.06
C THR A 48 12.53 0.80 -2.72
N VAL A 49 13.05 2.01 -2.51
CA VAL A 49 13.65 2.41 -1.23
C VAL A 49 12.62 2.39 -0.10
N ALA A 50 11.41 2.91 -0.35
CA ALA A 50 10.33 2.86 0.63
C ALA A 50 9.98 1.42 1.03
N LEU A 51 9.92 0.50 0.08
CA LEU A 51 9.61 -0.91 0.34
C LEU A 51 10.75 -1.66 1.00
N MET A 52 12.02 -1.31 0.75
CA MET A 52 13.14 -1.90 1.51
C MET A 52 13.02 -1.57 2.99
N VAL A 53 12.59 -0.35 3.32
CA VAL A 53 12.28 0.06 4.69
C VAL A 53 11.07 -0.74 5.21
N GLY A 54 10.02 -0.92 4.41
CA GLY A 54 8.85 -1.73 4.77
C GLY A 54 9.19 -3.21 5.05
N VAL A 55 10.01 -3.83 4.21
CA VAL A 55 10.48 -5.22 4.41
C VAL A 55 11.33 -5.33 5.67
N PHE A 56 12.08 -4.29 6.02
CA PHE A 56 12.79 -4.22 7.30
C PHE A 56 11.83 -4.13 8.50
N GLU A 57 10.75 -3.36 8.40
CA GLU A 57 9.69 -3.30 9.42
C GLU A 57 8.99 -4.66 9.59
N LEU A 58 8.61 -5.31 8.48
CA LEU A 58 8.03 -6.66 8.51
C LEU A 58 8.96 -7.69 9.14
N ARG A 59 10.27 -7.64 8.82
CA ARG A 59 11.26 -8.53 9.45
C ARG A 59 11.22 -8.41 10.97
N ARG A 60 11.12 -7.18 11.50
CA ARG A 60 11.03 -6.94 12.94
C ARG A 60 9.73 -7.50 13.52
N GLY A 61 8.59 -7.25 12.87
CA GLY A 61 7.30 -7.81 13.28
C GLY A 61 7.31 -9.35 13.31
N PHE A 62 7.80 -10.00 12.26
CA PHE A 62 7.91 -11.46 12.21
C PHE A 62 8.85 -12.04 13.28
N ALA A 63 9.91 -11.31 13.63
CA ALA A 63 10.83 -11.74 14.68
C ALA A 63 10.15 -11.82 16.06
N GLU A 64 9.18 -10.95 16.36
CA GLU A 64 8.39 -10.99 17.60
C GLU A 64 7.54 -12.28 17.68
N SER A 65 7.05 -12.77 16.55
CA SER A 65 6.32 -14.06 16.43
C SER A 65 7.22 -15.27 16.20
N ARG A 66 8.53 -15.16 16.48
CA ARG A 66 9.55 -16.22 16.30
C ARG A 66 9.67 -16.74 14.87
N VAL A 67 9.28 -15.96 13.86
CA VAL A 67 9.42 -16.31 12.43
C VAL A 67 10.72 -15.70 11.89
N ALA A 68 11.56 -16.53 11.28
CA ALA A 68 12.85 -16.09 10.74
C ALA A 68 12.69 -15.75 9.25
N LEU A 69 12.29 -14.51 8.96
CA LEU A 69 12.10 -14.07 7.58
C LEU A 69 13.37 -14.28 6.74
N PRO A 70 13.29 -14.90 5.54
CA PRO A 70 14.38 -14.96 4.55
C PRO A 70 14.72 -13.56 3.99
N TYR A 71 15.26 -12.71 4.84
CA TYR A 71 15.33 -11.27 4.64
C TYR A 71 16.16 -10.86 3.41
N ILE A 72 17.29 -11.53 3.16
CA ILE A 72 18.15 -11.23 2.01
C ILE A 72 17.43 -11.51 0.68
N PRO A 73 16.85 -12.72 0.45
CA PRO A 73 15.98 -12.95 -0.69
C PRO A 73 14.85 -11.92 -0.84
N CYS A 74 14.18 -11.54 0.25
CA CYS A 74 13.12 -10.53 0.20
C CYS A 74 13.65 -9.15 -0.24
N LEU A 75 14.80 -8.70 0.27
CA LEU A 75 15.41 -7.44 -0.16
C LEU A 75 15.83 -7.46 -1.63
N LEU A 76 16.41 -8.58 -2.09
CA LEU A 76 16.78 -8.74 -3.50
C LEU A 76 15.54 -8.70 -4.39
N ALA A 77 14.45 -9.36 -3.99
CA ALA A 77 13.18 -9.29 -4.70
C ALA A 77 12.66 -7.85 -4.79
N THR A 78 12.69 -7.11 -3.67
CA THR A 78 12.31 -5.69 -3.64
C THR A 78 13.16 -4.84 -4.57
N ALA A 79 14.47 -5.09 -4.64
CA ALA A 79 15.37 -4.35 -5.53
C ALA A 79 15.14 -4.65 -7.02
N VAL A 80 14.70 -5.87 -7.36
CA VAL A 80 14.71 -6.38 -8.75
C VAL A 80 13.33 -6.33 -9.41
N MET A 81 12.24 -6.61 -8.69
CA MET A 81 10.90 -6.71 -9.29
C MET A 81 10.46 -5.43 -9.99
N GLY A 82 10.73 -4.28 -9.38
CA GLY A 82 10.37 -2.98 -9.94
C GLY A 82 11.10 -2.68 -11.26
N PRO A 83 12.44 -2.71 -11.27
CA PRO A 83 13.22 -2.57 -12.50
C PRO A 83 12.89 -3.62 -13.57
N ALA A 84 12.65 -4.87 -13.19
CA ALA A 84 12.28 -5.94 -14.12
C ALA A 84 10.93 -5.65 -14.79
N ALA A 85 9.91 -5.24 -14.02
CA ALA A 85 8.62 -4.82 -14.54
C ALA A 85 8.75 -3.60 -15.46
N TYR A 86 9.57 -2.62 -15.08
CA TYR A 86 9.79 -1.41 -15.86
C TYR A 86 10.49 -1.67 -17.20
N LEU A 87 11.41 -2.64 -17.26
CA LEU A 87 12.22 -2.93 -18.46
C LEU A 87 11.65 -4.02 -19.36
N GLY A 88 11.01 -5.04 -18.77
CA GLY A 88 10.57 -6.25 -19.46
C GLY A 88 9.10 -6.58 -19.27
N GLY A 89 8.31 -5.63 -18.74
CA GLY A 89 6.87 -5.74 -18.58
C GLY A 89 6.43 -6.89 -17.66
N ALA A 90 5.20 -7.34 -17.85
CA ALA A 90 4.56 -8.34 -17.00
C ALA A 90 5.30 -9.69 -17.01
N GLY A 91 5.88 -10.10 -18.14
CA GLY A 91 6.66 -11.33 -18.26
C GLY A 91 7.88 -11.33 -17.35
N ALA A 92 8.66 -10.24 -17.35
CA ALA A 92 9.82 -10.10 -16.48
C ALA A 92 9.44 -10.02 -14.99
N LEU A 93 8.31 -9.38 -14.65
CA LEU A 93 7.77 -9.38 -13.29
C LEU A 93 7.40 -10.79 -12.81
N LEU A 94 6.73 -11.58 -13.65
CA LEU A 94 6.37 -12.97 -13.30
C LEU A 94 7.60 -13.87 -13.16
N LEU A 95 8.59 -13.72 -14.04
CA LEU A 95 9.84 -14.48 -13.95
C LEU A 95 10.63 -14.14 -12.68
N THR A 96 10.72 -12.87 -12.32
CA THR A 96 11.39 -12.45 -11.08
C THR A 96 10.63 -12.88 -9.83
N MET A 97 9.29 -12.92 -9.87
CA MET A 97 8.47 -13.50 -8.81
C MET A 97 8.71 -15.01 -8.66
N ALA A 98 8.63 -15.78 -9.75
CA ALA A 98 8.89 -17.22 -9.73
C ALA A 98 10.32 -17.54 -9.25
N GLY A 99 11.32 -16.81 -9.76
CA GLY A 99 12.71 -16.94 -9.34
C GLY A 99 12.92 -16.60 -7.86
N THR A 100 12.21 -15.59 -7.35
CA THR A 100 12.23 -15.24 -5.92
C THR A 100 11.64 -16.35 -5.06
N LEU A 101 10.48 -16.91 -5.43
CA LEU A 101 9.86 -18.01 -4.68
C LEU A 101 10.79 -19.23 -4.62
N LEU A 102 11.45 -19.56 -5.73
CA LEU A 102 12.48 -20.60 -5.76
C LEU A 102 13.67 -20.25 -4.86
N LEU A 103 14.17 -19.01 -4.93
CA LEU A 103 15.27 -18.54 -4.09
C LEU A 103 14.93 -18.63 -2.59
N LEU A 104 13.70 -18.33 -2.19
CA LEU A 104 13.24 -18.47 -0.80
C LEU A 104 13.36 -19.92 -0.31
N VAL A 105 12.91 -20.87 -1.12
CA VAL A 105 12.99 -22.31 -0.81
C VAL A 105 14.44 -22.76 -0.72
N LEU A 106 15.26 -22.43 -1.72
CA LEU A 106 16.68 -22.82 -1.75
C LEU A 106 17.47 -22.20 -0.60
N TRP A 107 17.23 -20.91 -0.31
CA TRP A 107 17.86 -20.19 0.78
C TRP A 107 17.59 -20.84 2.13
N ARG A 108 16.36 -21.31 2.33
CA ARG A 108 15.97 -21.96 3.58
C ARG A 108 16.48 -23.39 3.66
N ALA A 109 16.39 -24.15 2.58
CA ALA A 109 16.95 -25.51 2.49
C ALA A 109 18.46 -25.52 2.84
N ALA A 110 19.22 -24.52 2.38
CA ALA A 110 20.64 -24.37 2.69
C ALA A 110 20.96 -24.02 4.16
N ARG A 111 19.97 -23.59 4.96
CA ARG A 111 20.12 -23.21 6.38
C ARG A 111 19.39 -24.15 7.35
N GLY A 112 18.95 -25.32 6.86
CA GLY A 112 18.24 -26.32 7.65
C GLY A 112 16.72 -26.27 7.48
N LEU A 113 16.05 -27.31 7.98
CA LEU A 113 14.63 -27.56 7.73
C LEU A 113 13.71 -27.11 8.87
N ASP A 114 14.25 -26.85 10.06
CA ASP A 114 13.47 -26.46 11.23
C ASP A 114 12.72 -25.15 10.98
N GLY A 115 11.38 -25.21 10.99
CA GLY A 115 10.53 -24.06 10.71
C GLY A 115 10.58 -23.56 9.26
N ALA A 116 11.18 -24.31 8.33
CA ALA A 116 11.42 -23.86 6.97
C ALA A 116 10.12 -23.46 6.23
N ALA A 117 9.06 -24.27 6.34
CA ALA A 117 7.78 -23.97 5.71
C ALA A 117 7.19 -22.63 6.19
N ARG A 118 7.27 -22.36 7.51
CA ARG A 118 6.79 -21.11 8.10
C ARG A 118 7.60 -19.91 7.61
N ASP A 119 8.92 -20.03 7.59
CA ASP A 119 9.82 -18.96 7.16
C ASP A 119 9.67 -18.68 5.65
N VAL A 120 9.54 -19.72 4.82
CA VAL A 120 9.26 -19.59 3.38
C VAL A 120 7.90 -18.96 3.13
N SER A 121 6.85 -19.37 3.86
CA SER A 121 5.52 -18.75 3.76
C SER A 121 5.54 -17.27 4.14
N ALA A 122 6.28 -16.89 5.19
CA ALA A 122 6.46 -15.48 5.56
C ALA A 122 7.23 -14.70 4.48
N GLY A 123 8.26 -15.32 3.89
CA GLY A 123 8.99 -14.76 2.75
C GLY A 123 8.09 -14.55 1.52
N ALA A 124 7.32 -15.57 1.15
CA ALA A 124 6.39 -15.55 0.02
C ALA A 124 5.29 -14.50 0.22
N PHE A 125 4.74 -14.43 1.43
CA PHE A 125 3.81 -13.37 1.83
C PHE A 125 4.47 -11.99 1.69
N THR A 126 5.66 -11.79 2.25
CA THR A 126 6.36 -10.50 2.22
C THR A 126 6.59 -10.02 0.79
N VAL A 127 7.10 -10.89 -0.10
CA VAL A 127 7.39 -10.51 -1.49
C VAL A 127 6.11 -10.33 -2.31
N GLY A 128 5.09 -11.17 -2.07
CA GLY A 128 3.82 -11.12 -2.77
C GLY A 128 2.91 -9.98 -2.33
N TYR A 129 3.03 -9.52 -1.08
CA TYR A 129 2.23 -8.43 -0.52
C TYR A 129 2.82 -7.05 -0.83
N ALA A 130 4.16 -6.91 -0.74
CA ALA A 130 4.81 -5.61 -0.87
C ALA A 130 5.43 -5.37 -2.26
N PRO A 131 6.63 -5.89 -2.59
CA PRO A 131 7.31 -5.53 -3.83
C PRO A 131 6.60 -6.01 -5.10
N PHE A 132 5.95 -7.17 -5.09
CA PHE A 132 5.23 -7.66 -6.27
C PHE A 132 4.05 -6.77 -6.63
N GLN A 133 3.23 -6.40 -5.65
CA GLN A 133 2.06 -5.52 -5.84
C GLN A 133 2.49 -4.13 -6.30
N ALA A 134 3.52 -3.56 -5.66
CA ALA A 134 4.03 -2.24 -6.02
C ALA A 134 4.61 -2.19 -7.44
N ALA A 135 5.20 -3.29 -7.92
CA ALA A 135 5.78 -3.37 -9.26
C ALA A 135 4.74 -3.20 -10.39
N PHE A 136 3.45 -3.34 -10.12
CA PHE A 136 2.40 -2.98 -11.09
C PHE A 136 2.39 -1.48 -11.41
N THR A 137 2.86 -0.62 -10.51
CA THR A 137 3.07 0.80 -10.84
C THR A 137 4.22 0.98 -11.84
N ALA A 138 5.24 0.11 -11.82
CA ALA A 138 6.26 0.08 -12.87
C ALA A 138 5.71 -0.46 -14.20
N LEU A 139 4.76 -1.41 -14.18
CA LEU A 139 4.06 -1.82 -15.39
C LEU A 139 3.24 -0.69 -16.01
N MET A 140 2.60 0.17 -15.19
CA MET A 140 1.94 1.38 -15.71
C MET A 140 2.90 2.30 -16.46
N LEU A 141 4.17 2.39 -16.03
CA LEU A 141 5.21 3.16 -16.71
C LEU A 141 5.72 2.48 -17.99
N HIS A 142 5.77 1.14 -18.01
CA HIS A 142 6.22 0.37 -19.16
C HIS A 142 5.19 0.37 -20.29
N ASP A 143 3.91 0.11 -19.97
CA ASP A 143 2.88 -0.21 -20.98
C ASP A 143 2.26 1.04 -21.62
N ALA A 144 2.40 2.22 -21.02
CA ALA A 144 1.73 3.43 -21.48
C ALA A 144 2.63 4.66 -21.44
N GLY A 145 2.61 5.46 -22.50
CA GLY A 145 3.34 6.73 -22.56
C GLY A 145 2.90 7.73 -21.49
N ASN A 146 1.65 7.61 -21.01
CA ASN A 146 1.07 8.40 -19.92
C ASN A 146 1.13 7.69 -18.55
N GLY A 147 2.04 6.74 -18.36
CA GLY A 147 2.22 5.99 -17.11
C GLY A 147 2.28 6.83 -15.82
N PRO A 148 3.06 7.93 -15.77
CA PRO A 148 3.10 8.81 -14.59
C PRO A 148 1.71 9.36 -14.21
N THR A 149 0.92 9.73 -15.22
CA THR A 149 -0.44 10.24 -15.02
C THR A 149 -1.38 9.13 -14.54
N ARG A 150 -1.23 7.89 -15.03
CA ARG A 150 -2.00 6.73 -14.53
C ARG A 150 -1.72 6.48 -13.05
N ILE A 151 -0.46 6.54 -12.63
CA ILE A 151 -0.08 6.41 -11.21
C ILE A 151 -0.70 7.55 -10.40
N LEU A 152 -0.63 8.80 -10.89
CA LEU A 152 -1.23 9.95 -10.21
C LEU A 152 -2.74 9.75 -10.00
N VAL A 153 -3.48 9.36 -11.04
CA VAL A 153 -4.93 9.10 -10.95
C VAL A 153 -5.24 7.99 -9.97
N PHE A 154 -4.50 6.88 -10.02
CA PHE A 154 -4.64 5.78 -9.06
C PHE A 154 -4.44 6.25 -7.61
N VAL A 155 -3.36 7.00 -7.33
CA VAL A 155 -3.08 7.53 -5.98
C VAL A 155 -4.17 8.50 -5.54
N MET A 156 -4.66 9.38 -6.41
CA MET A 156 -5.75 10.32 -6.09
C MET A 156 -7.04 9.60 -5.69
N ILE A 157 -7.42 8.54 -6.43
CA ILE A 157 -8.62 7.76 -6.11
C ILE A 157 -8.44 7.03 -4.78
N THR A 158 -7.28 6.41 -4.52
CA THR A 158 -7.03 5.73 -3.24
C THR A 158 -7.05 6.70 -2.06
N ILE A 159 -6.43 7.87 -2.18
CA ILE A 159 -6.48 8.92 -1.13
C ILE A 159 -7.92 9.41 -0.91
N ALA A 160 -8.73 9.49 -1.96
CA ALA A 160 -10.14 9.86 -1.82
C ALA A 160 -10.92 8.88 -0.93
N SER A 161 -10.58 7.57 -0.96
CA SER A 161 -11.16 6.56 -0.08
C SER A 161 -10.98 6.93 1.39
N ASP A 162 -9.76 7.30 1.79
CA ASP A 162 -9.44 7.65 3.17
C ASP A 162 -10.13 8.95 3.59
N ILE A 163 -10.12 9.96 2.71
CA ILE A 163 -10.76 11.25 2.98
C ILE A 163 -12.28 11.08 3.16
N GLY A 164 -12.95 10.41 2.23
CA GLY A 164 -14.39 10.19 2.30
C GLY A 164 -14.79 9.31 3.48
N GLY A 165 -13.99 8.27 3.74
CA GLY A 165 -14.21 7.35 4.85
C GLY A 165 -14.04 8.01 6.21
N TYR A 166 -13.00 8.84 6.35
CA TYR A 166 -12.78 9.63 7.56
C TYR A 166 -13.87 10.67 7.75
N ALA A 167 -14.22 11.43 6.71
CA ALA A 167 -15.21 12.50 6.81
C ALA A 167 -16.59 11.96 7.24
N VAL A 168 -17.10 10.93 6.55
CA VAL A 168 -18.40 10.34 6.89
C VAL A 168 -18.32 9.50 8.16
N GLY A 169 -17.21 8.77 8.38
CA GLY A 169 -17.01 7.95 9.57
C GLY A 169 -17.00 8.76 10.86
N VAL A 170 -16.39 9.96 10.87
CA VAL A 170 -16.39 10.84 12.05
C VAL A 170 -17.77 11.46 12.31
N LEU A 171 -18.50 11.82 11.26
CA LEU A 171 -19.79 12.51 11.38
C LEU A 171 -20.96 11.56 11.69
N ALA A 172 -20.93 10.34 11.14
CA ALA A 172 -22.07 9.44 11.11
C ALA A 172 -21.72 7.96 11.41
N GLY A 173 -20.47 7.63 11.73
CA GLY A 173 -20.05 6.25 11.98
C GLY A 173 -20.73 5.65 13.21
N LYS A 174 -21.55 4.62 12.98
CA LYS A 174 -22.28 3.90 14.04
C LYS A 174 -22.07 2.40 13.99
N HIS A 175 -21.92 1.83 12.80
CA HIS A 175 -21.83 0.38 12.63
C HIS A 175 -20.43 -0.03 12.21
N PRO A 176 -19.60 -0.58 13.13
CA PRO A 176 -18.27 -1.05 12.78
C PRO A 176 -18.32 -2.20 11.78
N MET A 177 -17.44 -2.15 10.78
CA MET A 177 -17.37 -3.15 9.71
C MET A 177 -16.60 -4.41 10.14
N ALA A 178 -15.50 -4.24 10.88
CA ALA A 178 -14.64 -5.34 11.31
C ALA A 178 -14.18 -5.15 12.78
N PRO A 179 -15.07 -5.38 13.77
CA PRO A 179 -14.82 -5.03 15.17
C PRO A 179 -13.55 -5.67 15.78
N SER A 180 -13.20 -6.90 15.38
CA SER A 180 -12.04 -7.63 15.91
C SER A 180 -10.70 -7.16 15.34
N VAL A 181 -10.72 -6.59 14.13
CA VAL A 181 -9.51 -6.24 13.37
C VAL A 181 -9.29 -4.72 13.37
N SER A 182 -10.33 -3.96 13.00
CA SER A 182 -10.31 -2.50 12.90
C SER A 182 -11.62 -1.89 13.45
N PRO A 183 -11.71 -1.66 14.78
CA PRO A 183 -12.92 -1.16 15.43
C PRO A 183 -13.39 0.22 14.96
N LYS A 184 -12.49 0.99 14.33
CA LYS A 184 -12.76 2.37 13.90
C LYS A 184 -13.32 2.46 12.48
N LYS A 185 -13.24 1.40 11.68
CA LYS A 185 -13.84 1.38 10.33
C LYS A 185 -15.33 1.07 10.45
N SER A 186 -16.16 1.93 9.88
CA SER A 186 -17.62 1.79 9.87
C SER A 186 -18.19 1.60 8.46
N TRP A 187 -19.37 1.00 8.38
CA TRP A 187 -20.12 0.89 7.12
C TRP A 187 -20.52 2.25 6.57
N GLU A 188 -20.87 3.21 7.42
CA GLU A 188 -21.17 4.58 6.98
C GLU A 188 -19.93 5.26 6.37
N GLY A 189 -18.76 5.07 6.99
CA GLY A 189 -17.49 5.52 6.43
C GLY A 189 -17.24 4.92 5.06
N PHE A 190 -17.45 3.62 4.90
CA PHE A 190 -17.28 2.94 3.60
C PHE A 190 -18.20 3.49 2.50
N VAL A 191 -19.45 3.86 2.83
CA VAL A 191 -20.35 4.54 1.88
C VAL A 191 -19.77 5.90 1.47
N GLY A 192 -19.21 6.66 2.42
CA GLY A 192 -18.49 7.91 2.14
C GLY A 192 -17.27 7.71 1.24
N SER A 193 -16.43 6.72 1.52
CA SER A 193 -15.30 6.31 0.68
C SER A 193 -15.77 5.94 -0.73
N THR A 194 -16.89 5.23 -0.85
CA THR A 194 -17.43 4.80 -2.15
C THR A 194 -17.86 6.01 -2.98
N ALA A 195 -18.66 6.91 -2.40
CA ALA A 195 -19.13 8.10 -3.10
C ALA A 195 -17.95 8.98 -3.57
N THR A 196 -16.95 9.19 -2.72
CA THR A 196 -15.77 10.00 -3.05
C THR A 196 -14.87 9.33 -4.08
N CYS A 197 -14.60 8.03 -3.99
CA CYS A 197 -13.79 7.31 -4.99
C CYS A 197 -14.46 7.30 -6.36
N VAL A 198 -15.77 7.03 -6.41
CA VAL A 198 -16.54 7.04 -7.67
C VAL A 198 -16.50 8.43 -8.30
N LEU A 199 -16.72 9.48 -7.50
CA LEU A 199 -16.68 10.86 -7.98
C LEU A 199 -15.28 11.25 -8.49
N VAL A 200 -14.24 10.99 -7.70
CA VAL A 200 -12.86 11.32 -8.07
C VAL A 200 -12.44 10.53 -9.31
N GLY A 201 -12.77 9.25 -9.40
CA GLY A 201 -12.51 8.44 -10.60
C GLY A 201 -13.23 8.97 -11.83
N ALA A 202 -14.53 9.25 -11.72
CA ALA A 202 -15.35 9.77 -12.82
C ALA A 202 -14.88 11.13 -13.36
N ILE A 203 -14.23 11.94 -12.51
CA ILE A 203 -13.65 13.23 -12.91
C ILE A 203 -12.23 13.06 -13.45
N THR A 204 -11.37 12.34 -12.73
CA THR A 204 -9.93 12.31 -13.02
C THR A 204 -9.59 11.48 -14.25
N VAL A 205 -10.33 10.40 -14.54
CA VAL A 205 -10.06 9.56 -15.71
C VAL A 205 -10.30 10.32 -17.03
N PRO A 206 -11.42 11.04 -17.23
CA PRO A 206 -11.57 11.92 -18.40
C PRO A 206 -10.54 13.05 -18.46
N VAL A 207 -10.34 13.76 -17.34
CA VAL A 207 -9.51 14.98 -17.31
C VAL A 207 -8.04 14.68 -17.56
N PHE A 208 -7.50 13.61 -16.97
CA PHE A 208 -6.06 13.34 -17.00
C PHE A 208 -5.68 12.23 -17.98
N LEU A 209 -6.57 11.30 -18.29
CA LEU A 209 -6.25 10.13 -19.13
C LEU A 209 -7.04 10.06 -20.43
N ALA A 210 -7.86 11.08 -20.74
CA ALA A 210 -8.76 11.09 -21.89
C ALA A 210 -9.68 9.85 -21.97
N GLY A 211 -9.98 9.24 -20.81
CA GLY A 211 -10.92 8.13 -20.70
C GLY A 211 -12.37 8.60 -20.59
N THR A 212 -13.29 7.65 -20.42
CA THR A 212 -14.71 7.97 -20.19
C THR A 212 -15.03 8.09 -18.70
N TRP A 213 -16.01 8.93 -18.36
CA TRP A 213 -16.40 9.15 -16.96
C TRP A 213 -16.93 7.87 -16.29
N TRP A 214 -17.64 7.03 -17.05
CA TRP A 214 -18.19 5.78 -16.53
C TRP A 214 -17.08 4.75 -16.26
N ALA A 215 -16.01 4.72 -17.08
CA ALA A 215 -14.85 3.90 -16.79
C ALA A 215 -14.19 4.36 -15.49
N GLY A 216 -14.04 5.68 -15.32
CA GLY A 216 -13.56 6.28 -14.08
C GLY A 216 -14.41 5.94 -12.86
N ALA A 217 -15.75 5.94 -13.00
CA ALA A 217 -16.67 5.56 -11.93
C ALA A 217 -16.50 4.08 -11.52
N ILE A 218 -16.35 3.17 -12.49
CA ILE A 218 -16.11 1.74 -12.22
C ILE A 218 -14.75 1.55 -11.53
N ILE A 219 -13.71 2.25 -11.99
CA ILE A 219 -12.38 2.25 -11.34
C ILE A 219 -12.50 2.71 -9.89
N GLY A 220 -13.16 3.85 -9.65
CA GLY A 220 -13.39 4.36 -8.30
C GLY A 220 -14.12 3.36 -7.40
N PHE A 221 -15.16 2.70 -7.93
CA PHE A 221 -15.92 1.69 -7.19
C PHE A 221 -15.06 0.47 -6.82
N VAL A 222 -14.23 -0.03 -7.73
CA VAL A 222 -13.36 -1.18 -7.43
C VAL A 222 -12.24 -0.80 -6.46
N VAL A 223 -11.64 0.39 -6.65
CA VAL A 223 -10.56 0.91 -5.79
C VAL A 223 -11.01 1.00 -4.33
N VAL A 224 -12.24 1.47 -4.03
CA VAL A 224 -12.68 1.58 -2.63
C VAL A 224 -12.73 0.22 -1.91
N TRP A 225 -13.15 -0.84 -2.60
CA TRP A 225 -13.17 -2.19 -2.03
C TRP A 225 -11.75 -2.67 -1.74
N LEU A 226 -10.84 -2.50 -2.69
CA LEU A 226 -9.45 -2.95 -2.56
C LEU A 226 -8.66 -2.13 -1.54
N ALA A 227 -8.84 -0.81 -1.51
CA ALA A 227 -8.23 0.06 -0.51
C ALA A 227 -8.72 -0.33 0.89
N THR A 228 -10.03 -0.54 1.05
CA THR A 228 -10.61 -0.98 2.32
C THR A 228 -10.06 -2.33 2.75
N LEU A 229 -9.95 -3.29 1.82
CA LEU A 229 -9.38 -4.61 2.06
C LEU A 229 -7.90 -4.53 2.43
N GLY A 230 -7.11 -3.69 1.77
CA GLY A 230 -5.69 -3.47 2.07
C GLY A 230 -5.46 -3.08 3.53
N ASP A 231 -6.18 -2.07 4.00
CA ASP A 231 -6.09 -1.63 5.40
C ASP A 231 -6.53 -2.71 6.39
N LEU A 232 -7.53 -3.53 6.02
CA LEU A 232 -8.02 -4.62 6.87
C LEU A 232 -7.00 -5.77 6.92
N VAL A 233 -6.36 -6.10 5.80
CA VAL A 233 -5.28 -7.08 5.72
C VAL A 233 -4.10 -6.62 6.58
N GLU A 234 -3.68 -5.36 6.46
CA GLU A 234 -2.63 -4.81 7.31
C GLU A 234 -3.03 -4.88 8.79
N SER A 235 -4.22 -4.39 9.12
CA SER A 235 -4.73 -4.41 10.50
C SER A 235 -4.75 -5.84 11.04
N MET A 236 -5.14 -6.84 10.23
CA MET A 236 -5.16 -8.25 10.62
C MET A 236 -3.75 -8.77 10.89
N ILE A 237 -2.78 -8.47 10.02
CA ILE A 237 -1.38 -8.87 10.21
C ILE A 237 -0.82 -8.28 11.50
N LYS A 238 -1.07 -7.00 11.78
CA LYS A 238 -0.62 -6.35 13.01
C LYS A 238 -1.19 -7.03 14.25
N ARG A 239 -2.48 -7.40 14.22
CA ARG A 239 -3.14 -8.14 15.32
C ARG A 239 -2.55 -9.52 15.53
N ASP A 240 -2.28 -10.26 14.45
CA ASP A 240 -1.69 -11.59 14.51
C ASP A 240 -0.26 -11.56 15.06
N LEU A 241 0.53 -10.57 14.63
CA LEU A 241 1.90 -10.34 15.13
C LEU A 241 1.95 -9.75 16.55
N GLY A 242 0.81 -9.36 17.13
CA GLY A 242 0.75 -8.72 18.45
C GLY A 242 1.32 -7.30 18.51
N VAL A 243 1.63 -6.70 17.35
CA VAL A 243 2.18 -5.35 17.24
C VAL A 243 1.09 -4.34 16.91
N LYS A 244 1.25 -3.09 17.39
CA LYS A 244 0.32 -2.01 17.04
C LYS A 244 0.68 -1.32 15.73
N ASP A 245 1.97 -1.09 15.52
CA ASP A 245 2.56 -0.43 14.35
C ASP A 245 3.77 -1.29 13.91
N LEU A 246 3.95 -1.53 12.61
CA LEU A 246 5.06 -2.36 12.10
C LEU A 246 6.43 -1.67 12.25
N GLY A 247 6.43 -0.34 12.41
CA GLY A 247 7.63 0.44 12.63
C GLY A 247 7.36 1.82 13.23
N ARG A 248 8.43 2.57 13.48
CA ARG A 248 8.39 3.95 14.01
C ARG A 248 9.31 4.89 13.22
N ILE A 249 9.64 4.53 11.98
CA ILE A 249 10.69 5.19 11.21
C ILE A 249 10.28 6.62 10.83
N LEU A 250 8.99 6.90 10.68
CA LEU A 250 8.48 8.24 10.44
C LEU A 250 7.95 8.85 11.76
N PRO A 251 8.60 9.91 12.30
CA PRO A 251 8.17 10.56 13.53
C PRO A 251 6.71 11.00 13.48
N GLY A 252 5.89 10.48 14.39
CA GLY A 252 4.45 10.81 14.49
C GLY A 252 3.55 10.17 13.42
N HIS A 253 4.08 9.33 12.53
CA HIS A 253 3.36 8.80 11.37
C HIS A 253 3.32 7.27 11.25
N GLY A 254 3.91 6.50 12.17
CA GLY A 254 3.86 5.02 12.13
C GLY A 254 4.93 4.43 11.20
N GLY A 255 4.71 3.20 10.74
CA GLY A 255 5.55 2.53 9.75
C GLY A 255 5.32 3.06 8.34
N ILE A 256 6.22 2.73 7.43
CA ILE A 256 6.07 3.09 6.01
C ILE A 256 5.01 2.22 5.33
N LEU A 257 4.90 0.95 5.75
CA LEU A 257 3.87 0.05 5.24
C LEU A 257 2.46 0.50 5.63
N ASP A 258 2.30 1.03 6.86
CA ASP A 258 1.06 1.64 7.38
C ASP A 258 0.56 2.84 6.54
N ARG A 259 1.32 3.27 5.52
CA ARG A 259 1.00 4.40 4.65
C ARG A 259 0.74 4.01 3.21
N ILE A 260 1.12 2.80 2.82
CA ILE A 260 1.06 2.34 1.43
C ILE A 260 0.33 1.01 1.27
N ASP A 261 -0.17 0.40 2.34
CA ASP A 261 -0.90 -0.87 2.34
C ASP A 261 -2.12 -0.90 1.41
N SER A 262 -3.00 0.10 1.50
CA SER A 262 -4.12 0.25 0.56
C SER A 262 -3.63 0.41 -0.88
N LEU A 263 -2.58 1.21 -1.09
CA LEU A 263 -1.99 1.43 -2.42
C LEU A 263 -1.43 0.13 -3.01
N LEU A 264 -0.77 -0.70 -2.21
CA LEU A 264 -0.24 -1.99 -2.63
C LEU A 264 -1.36 -2.87 -3.19
N VAL A 265 -2.43 -3.10 -2.42
CA VAL A 265 -3.52 -4.00 -2.83
C VAL A 265 -4.29 -3.47 -4.05
N VAL A 266 -4.38 -2.15 -4.20
CA VAL A 266 -5.09 -1.52 -5.33
C VAL A 266 -4.26 -1.53 -6.62
N ALA A 267 -2.92 -1.45 -6.55
CA ALA A 267 -2.06 -1.21 -7.71
C ALA A 267 -2.24 -2.19 -8.90
N PRO A 268 -2.33 -3.52 -8.73
CA PRO A 268 -2.52 -4.43 -9.86
C PRO A 268 -3.86 -4.27 -10.54
N MET A 269 -4.92 -4.06 -9.76
CA MET A 269 -6.25 -3.89 -10.31
C MET A 269 -6.35 -2.54 -11.04
N ALA A 270 -5.77 -1.48 -10.48
CA ALA A 270 -5.67 -0.21 -11.18
C ALA A 270 -4.92 -0.36 -12.52
N TRP A 271 -3.79 -1.08 -12.54
CA TRP A 271 -3.05 -1.34 -13.78
C TRP A 271 -3.91 -2.09 -14.80
N LEU A 272 -4.58 -3.17 -14.39
CA LEU A 272 -5.44 -3.98 -15.24
C LEU A 272 -6.60 -3.15 -15.82
N MET A 273 -7.31 -2.42 -14.97
CA MET A 273 -8.46 -1.60 -15.36
C MET A 273 -8.05 -0.44 -16.26
N PHE A 274 -6.95 0.24 -15.96
CA PHE A 274 -6.45 1.28 -16.86
C PHE A 274 -6.01 0.70 -18.21
N THR A 275 -5.47 -0.51 -18.25
CA THR A 275 -5.06 -1.16 -19.51
C THR A 275 -6.26 -1.49 -20.39
N HIS A 276 -7.38 -1.92 -19.81
CA HIS A 276 -8.56 -2.36 -20.57
C HIS A 276 -9.67 -1.32 -20.75
N LEU A 277 -9.81 -0.38 -19.82
CA LEU A 277 -10.92 0.59 -19.80
C LEU A 277 -10.51 2.00 -20.24
N VAL A 278 -9.20 2.30 -20.29
CA VAL A 278 -8.69 3.63 -20.60
C VAL A 278 -7.77 3.57 -21.81
N PRO A 279 -7.98 4.44 -22.83
CA PRO A 279 -7.14 4.46 -24.03
C PRO A 279 -5.65 4.53 -23.71
N ALA A 280 -4.85 3.69 -24.36
CA ALA A 280 -3.41 3.76 -24.27
C ALA A 280 -2.89 4.98 -25.04
N SER A 281 -2.04 5.79 -24.41
CA SER A 281 -1.22 6.75 -25.15
C SER A 281 0.05 6.03 -25.63
N PRO A 282 0.43 6.16 -26.91
CA PRO A 282 1.62 5.49 -27.43
C PRO A 282 2.87 5.86 -26.63
N VAL A 283 3.70 4.86 -26.32
CA VAL A 283 5.01 5.05 -25.70
C VAL A 283 5.91 5.71 -26.75
N THR A 284 6.22 6.99 -26.55
CA THR A 284 7.24 7.71 -27.33
C THR A 284 8.53 7.82 -26.52
#